data_AF-A0A7J0CMX0-F1
#
_entry.id   AF-A0A7J0CMX0-F1
#
_cell.length_a   1.000
_cell.length_b   1.000
_cell.length_c   1.000
_cell.angle_alpha   90.00
_cell.angle_beta   90.00
_cell.angle_gamma   90.00
#
_symmetry.space_group_name_H-M   'P 1'
#
loop_
_entity.id
_entity.type
_entity.pdbx_description
1 polymer ?
#
loop_
_entity_poly.entity_id
_entity_poly.type
_entity_poly.pdbx_seq_one_letter_code
_entity_poly.pdbx_strand_id
1 'polypeptide(L)' 'MPFVSDPMYTADELTAHGLVPHESQAVTAAILQADHAEYRELSAADLPDVRVLVDGRRTTDPARWSGVRRVVIGG' A
#
# COMPACT_ATOMS: atom_id res chain seq x y z
N MET A 1 7.45 1.66 12.99
CA MET A 1 7.79 0.42 12.27
C MET A 1 6.85 0.28 11.08
N PRO A 2 7.26 -0.33 9.96
CA PRO A 2 6.34 -0.60 8.86
C PRO A 2 5.37 -1.73 9.22
N PHE A 3 4.17 -1.67 8.65
CA PHE A 3 3.18 -2.74 8.67
C PHE A 3 3.01 -3.27 7.25
N VAL A 4 2.68 -4.55 7.11
CA VAL A 4 2.53 -5.22 5.82
C VAL A 4 1.10 -5.71 5.66
N SER A 5 0.51 -5.44 4.50
CA SER A 5 -0.74 -6.02 4.04
C SER A 5 -0.49 -6.67 2.70
N ASP A 6 -0.82 -7.96 2.59
CA ASP A 6 -0.68 -8.73 1.37
C ASP A 6 -1.90 -9.67 1.25
N PRO A 7 -2.73 -9.55 0.20
CA PRO A 7 -3.92 -10.37 -0.02
C PRO A 7 -3.62 -11.88 -0.13
N MET A 8 -2.37 -12.22 -0.49
CA MET A 8 -1.93 -13.60 -0.67
C MET A 8 -1.40 -14.23 0.62
N TYR A 9 -1.24 -13.46 1.70
CA TYR A 9 -0.74 -13.94 2.98
C TYR A 9 -1.69 -13.57 4.12
N THR A 10 -1.96 -14.54 4.98
CA THR A 10 -2.61 -14.31 6.27
C THR A 10 -1.67 -13.58 7.24
N ALA A 11 -2.23 -12.99 8.31
CA ALA A 11 -1.43 -12.36 9.36
C ALA A 11 -0.43 -13.32 10.02
N ASP A 12 -0.81 -14.60 10.18
CA ASP A 12 0.07 -15.64 10.75
C ASP A 12 1.23 -15.97 9.81
N GLU A 13 0.97 -16.08 8.50
CA GLU A 13 2.02 -16.32 7.51
C GLU A 13 2.99 -15.13 7.42
N LEU A 14 2.48 -13.90 7.42
CA LEU A 14 3.32 -12.69 7.49
C LEU A 14 4.19 -12.68 8.75
N THR A 15 3.62 -13.03 9.90
CA THR A 15 4.36 -13.14 11.17
C THR A 15 5.43 -14.23 11.11
N ALA A 16 5.12 -15.38 10.50
CA ALA A 16 6.09 -16.46 10.29
C ALA A 16 7.27 -16.05 9.38
N HIS A 17 7.05 -15.09 8.46
CA HIS A 17 8.08 -14.45 7.66
C HIS A 17 8.85 -13.33 8.39
N GLY A 18 8.53 -13.05 9.66
CA GLY A 18 9.14 -11.97 10.45
C GLY A 18 8.63 -10.58 10.08
N LEU A 19 7.49 -10.50 9.40
CA LEU A 19 6.82 -9.24 9.05
C LEU A 19 5.76 -8.90 10.10
N VAL A 20 5.42 -7.61 10.22
CA VAL A 20 4.37 -7.15 11.14
C VAL A 20 3.10 -6.91 10.33
N PRO A 21 2.01 -7.67 10.54
CA PRO A 21 0.75 -7.47 9.82
C PRO A 21 0.13 -6.10 10.09
N HIS A 22 -0.50 -5.53 9.06
CA HIS A 22 -1.36 -4.37 9.23
C HIS A 22 -2.75 -4.80 9.71
N GLU A 23 -3.13 -4.32 10.89
CA GLU A 23 -4.39 -4.59 11.58
C GLU A 23 -5.15 -3.27 11.80
N SER A 24 -5.23 -2.42 10.77
CA SER A 24 -5.90 -1.10 10.82
C SER A 24 -5.14 -0.03 11.61
N GLN A 25 -3.84 -0.18 11.84
CA GLN A 25 -3.05 0.90 12.43
C GLN A 25 -3.07 2.13 11.51
N ALA A 26 -3.15 3.32 12.10
CA ALA A 26 -3.06 4.57 11.35
C ALA A 26 -1.68 4.68 10.68
N VAL A 27 -1.68 4.89 9.36
CA VAL A 27 -0.47 5.04 8.55
C VAL A 27 -0.54 6.31 7.73
N THR A 28 0.56 7.06 7.69
CA THR A 28 0.65 8.35 6.97
C THR A 28 1.38 8.24 5.62
N ALA A 29 1.97 7.08 5.34
CA ALA A 29 2.65 6.76 4.10
C ALA A 29 2.36 5.31 3.70
N ALA A 30 2.22 5.06 2.41
CA ALA A 30 2.05 3.73 1.84
C ALA A 30 3.12 3.46 0.77
N ILE A 31 3.65 2.23 0.76
CA ILE A 31 4.56 1.74 -0.27
C ILE A 31 3.87 0.56 -0.94
N LEU A 32 3.59 0.68 -2.23
CA LEU A 32 3.08 -0.41 -3.04
C LEU A 32 4.26 -1.14 -3.71
N GLN A 33 4.48 -2.38 -3.32
CA GLN A 33 5.62 -3.21 -3.74
C GLN A 33 5.18 -4.53 -4.41
N ALA A 34 3.95 -4.59 -4.94
CA ALA A 34 3.41 -5.73 -5.67
C ALA A 34 2.43 -5.25 -6.74
N ASP A 35 2.27 -6.01 -7.82
CA ASP A 35 1.51 -5.66 -9.02
C ASP A 35 0.16 -6.39 -9.13
N HIS A 36 -0.39 -6.81 -7.98
CA HIS A 36 -1.71 -7.44 -7.90
C HIS A 36 -2.80 -6.56 -8.51
N ALA A 37 -3.73 -7.20 -9.23
CA ALA A 37 -4.71 -6.48 -10.03
C ALA A 37 -5.65 -5.60 -9.20
N GLU A 38 -6.00 -6.05 -8.00
CA GLU A 38 -6.81 -5.33 -7.02
C GLU A 38 -6.23 -3.97 -6.63
N TYR A 39 -4.90 -3.80 -6.64
CA TYR A 39 -4.30 -2.52 -6.27
C TYR A 39 -4.50 -1.43 -7.31
N ARG A 40 -4.95 -1.76 -8.54
CA ARG A 40 -5.38 -0.74 -9.51
C ARG A 40 -6.58 0.04 -9.00
N GLU A 41 -7.40 -0.59 -8.17
CA GLU A 41 -8.60 -0.01 -7.58
C GLU A 41 -8.32 0.67 -6.23
N LEU A 42 -7.13 0.52 -5.66
CA LEU A 42 -6.77 1.20 -4.41
C LEU A 42 -6.77 2.73 -4.61
N SER A 43 -7.35 3.43 -3.65
CA SER A 43 -7.56 4.87 -3.68
C SER A 43 -7.16 5.55 -2.37
N ALA A 44 -7.11 6.88 -2.39
CA ALA A 44 -6.89 7.67 -1.17
C ALA A 44 -8.00 7.47 -0.12
N ALA A 45 -9.21 7.05 -0.52
CA ALA A 45 -10.32 6.81 0.40
C ALA A 45 -10.13 5.54 1.24
N ASP A 46 -9.41 4.55 0.70
CA ASP A 46 -9.11 3.28 1.39
C ASP A 46 -8.02 3.46 2.45
N LEU A 47 -7.23 4.53 2.32
CA LEU A 47 -6.10 4.87 3.19
C LEU A 47 -6.16 6.36 3.58
N PRO A 48 -7.17 6.78 4.36
CA PRO A 48 -7.54 8.18 4.53
C PRO A 48 -6.45 9.04 5.20
N ASP A 49 -5.59 8.44 6.02
CA ASP A 49 -4.51 9.15 6.71
C ASP A 49 -3.21 9.25 5.87
N VAL A 50 -3.15 8.55 4.74
CA VAL A 50 -1.96 8.51 3.87
C VAL A 50 -1.80 9.82 3.11
N ARG A 51 -0.63 10.43 3.28
CA ARG A 51 -0.25 11.70 2.62
C ARG A 51 0.70 11.48 1.45
N VAL A 52 1.36 10.32 1.41
CA VAL A 52 2.28 9.93 0.35
C VAL A 52 2.11 8.45 -0.01
N LEU A 53 1.91 8.19 -1.30
CA LEU A 53 2.00 6.86 -1.90
C LEU A 53 3.28 6.76 -2.71
N VAL A 54 4.08 5.73 -2.43
CA VAL A 54 5.19 5.31 -3.29
C VAL A 54 4.76 4.07 -4.06
N ASP A 55 4.54 4.24 -5.36
CA ASP A 55 4.14 3.18 -6.27
C ASP A 55 5.38 2.59 -6.96
N GLY A 56 5.88 1.47 -6.41
CA GLY A 56 7.07 0.77 -6.90
C GLY A 56 6.84 -0.11 -8.13
N ARG A 57 5.59 -0.20 -8.61
CA ARG A 57 5.20 -1.06 -9.74
C ARG A 57 4.43 -0.33 -10.84
N ARG A 58 4.13 0.97 -10.66
CA ARG A 58 3.29 1.79 -11.54
C ARG A 58 1.90 1.14 -11.74
N THR A 59 1.34 0.59 -10.67
CA THR A 59 0.07 -0.16 -10.72
C THR A 59 -1.14 0.71 -10.41
N THR A 60 -1.01 1.74 -9.55
CA THR A 60 -2.18 2.52 -9.12
C THR A 60 -2.59 3.57 -10.15
N ASP A 61 -3.89 3.84 -10.26
CA ASP A 61 -4.43 4.93 -11.10
C ASP A 61 -4.20 6.30 -10.44
N PRO A 62 -3.43 7.22 -11.07
CA PRO A 62 -3.21 8.56 -10.52
C PRO A 62 -4.49 9.34 -10.18
N ALA A 63 -5.59 9.14 -10.91
CA ALA A 63 -6.84 9.86 -10.67
C ALA A 63 -7.48 9.50 -9.32
N ARG A 64 -7.23 8.29 -8.82
CA ARG A 64 -7.75 7.78 -7.54
C ARG A 64 -6.97 8.28 -6.31
N TRP A 65 -5.85 8.97 -6.55
CA TRP A 65 -4.93 9.45 -5.51
C TRP A 65 -4.87 10.99 -5.45
N SER A 66 -5.93 11.67 -5.91
CA SER A 66 -6.05 13.13 -5.76
C SER A 66 -5.91 13.56 -4.30
N GLY A 67 -5.14 14.62 -4.05
CA GLY A 67 -4.85 15.10 -2.70
C GLY A 67 -3.74 14.34 -1.95
N VAL A 68 -3.29 13.20 -2.46
CA VAL A 68 -2.16 12.43 -1.93
C VAL A 68 -0.94 12.58 -2.83
N ARG A 69 0.24 12.79 -2.27
CA ARG A 69 1.47 12.84 -3.06
C ARG A 69 1.79 11.43 -3.58
N ARG A 70 1.59 11.20 -4.88
CA ARG A 70 1.97 9.93 -5.53
C ARG A 70 3.36 10.05 -6.18
N VAL A 71 4.27 9.13 -5.84
CA VAL A 71 5.62 9.00 -6.41
C VAL A 71 5.73 7.63 -7.06
N VAL A 72 6.22 7.55 -8.31
CA VAL A 72 6.48 6.30 -9.01
C VAL A 72 7.98 6.07 -9.08
N ILE A 73 8.44 4.86 -8.76
CA ILE A 73 9.86 4.46 -8.89
C ILE A 73 10.05 3.69 -10.20
N GLY A 74 11.17 3.90 -10.90
CA GLY A 74 11.47 3.22 -12.17
C GLY A 74 10.86 3.92 -13.39
N GLY A 75 11.08 5.23 -13.46
CA GLY A 75 10.73 6.11 -14.58
C GLY A 75 11.28 5.62 -15.91
#